data_AF-A0A7C0VZR8-F1
#
_entry.id   AF-A0A7C0VZR8-F1
#
_cell.length_a   1.000
_cell.length_b   1.000
_cell.length_c   1.000
_cell.angle_alpha   90.00
_cell.angle_beta   90.00
_cell.angle_gamma   90.00
#
_symmetry.space_group_name_H-M   'P 1'
#
loop_
_entity.id
_entity.type
_entity.pdbx_description
1 polymer ?
#
loop_
_entity_poly.entity_id
_entity_poly.type
_entity_poly.pdbx_seq_one_letter_code
_entity_poly.pdbx_strand_id
1 'polypeptide(L)'
;MKANKLYLKNICLFKNIPGFCILVIVIISLSFSLNSEASPKFLIFHLDAVSSRDFFQYMEDGDLPNLKAVFEKGHIIRYGLSLFPGGTEMIYPRLKEGIDNSTGDSVGWGYYDRDKERVVPTYKTWFYMFSHIPRRARDCFIYGIPGLDPFMFLPLLNVPE
;
A
#
# COMPACT_ATOMS: atom_id res chain seq x y z
N MET A 1 37.64 43.39 -55.85
CA MET A 1 38.29 43.68 -54.55
C MET A 1 37.81 42.64 -53.55
N LYS A 2 38.73 41.99 -52.83
CA LYS A 2 38.49 40.95 -51.82
C LYS A 2 37.59 41.45 -50.67
N ALA A 3 36.73 40.57 -50.16
CA ALA A 3 36.71 40.22 -48.73
C ALA A 3 35.96 38.89 -48.52
N ASN A 4 36.73 37.83 -48.31
CA ASN A 4 36.31 36.63 -47.59
C ASN A 4 35.80 37.03 -46.20
N LYS A 5 34.58 36.61 -45.83
CA LYS A 5 34.19 36.56 -44.42
C LYS A 5 33.74 35.14 -44.06
N LEU A 6 34.69 34.49 -43.41
CA LEU A 6 34.63 33.33 -42.55
C LEU A 6 33.25 32.95 -41.99
N TYR A 7 32.96 31.65 -42.10
CA TYR A 7 32.68 30.78 -40.96
C TYR A 7 31.58 31.23 -39.97
N LEU A 8 30.41 30.64 -40.13
CA LEU A 8 29.93 29.66 -39.17
C LEU A 8 28.83 28.84 -39.84
N LYS A 9 29.25 27.70 -40.39
CA LYS A 9 28.37 26.58 -40.71
C LYS A 9 27.60 26.32 -39.42
N ASN A 10 26.30 26.63 -39.41
CA ASN A 10 25.38 26.16 -38.38
C ASN A 10 25.47 24.64 -38.39
N ILE A 11 26.37 24.11 -37.56
CA ILE A 11 26.52 22.69 -37.31
C ILE A 11 25.13 22.25 -36.88
N CYS A 12 24.59 21.25 -37.60
CA CYS A 12 23.36 20.54 -37.31
C CYS A 12 23.43 19.83 -35.95
N LEU A 13 23.63 20.58 -34.87
CA LEU A 13 23.72 20.08 -33.50
C LEU A 13 22.36 19.58 -33.01
N PHE A 14 21.26 20.03 -33.64
CA PHE A 14 19.89 19.70 -33.22
C PHE A 14 19.30 18.42 -33.80
N LYS A 15 19.94 17.76 -34.80
CA LYS A 15 19.39 16.50 -35.36
C LYS A 15 19.59 15.27 -34.48
N ASN A 16 20.56 15.31 -33.56
CA ASN A 16 20.89 14.18 -32.68
C ASN A 16 20.42 14.37 -31.22
N ILE A 17 19.79 15.50 -30.90
CA ILE A 17 19.28 15.80 -29.55
C ILE A 17 18.26 14.78 -29.06
N PRO A 18 17.28 14.30 -29.87
CA PRO A 18 16.32 13.31 -29.40
C PRO A 18 17.01 11.99 -29.02
N GLY A 19 17.96 11.54 -29.84
CA GLY A 19 18.72 10.33 -29.58
C GLY A 19 19.63 10.45 -28.35
N PHE A 20 20.27 11.60 -28.16
CA PHE A 20 21.07 11.88 -26.97
C PHE A 20 20.20 11.92 -25.70
N CYS A 21 19.03 12.55 -25.75
CA CYS A 21 18.09 12.56 -24.62
C CYS A 21 17.59 11.15 -24.29
N ILE A 22 17.24 10.33 -25.28
CA ILE A 22 16.84 8.94 -25.07
C ILE A 22 17.99 8.13 -24.46
N LEU A 23 19.21 8.28 -24.97
CA LEU A 23 20.39 7.60 -24.44
C LEU A 23 20.65 8.00 -22.98
N VAL A 24 20.56 9.29 -22.66
CA VAL A 24 20.71 9.80 -21.29
C VAL A 24 19.62 9.25 -20.37
N ILE A 25 18.36 9.19 -20.82
CA ILE A 25 17.26 8.59 -20.06
C ILE A 25 17.52 7.10 -19.83
N VAL A 26 17.97 6.35 -20.84
CA VAL A 26 18.31 4.92 -20.73
C VAL A 26 19.48 4.71 -19.77
N ILE A 27 20.54 5.51 -19.88
CA ILE A 27 21.71 5.42 -18.98
C ILE A 27 21.30 5.75 -17.54
N ILE A 28 20.54 6.82 -17.32
CA ILE A 28 20.03 7.19 -16.00
C ILE A 28 19.15 6.05 -15.45
N SER A 29 18.26 5.48 -16.27
CA SER A 29 17.38 4.37 -15.88
C SER A 29 18.15 3.10 -15.52
N LEU A 30 19.22 2.78 -16.26
CA LEU A 30 20.11 1.65 -15.98
C LEU A 30 21.00 1.90 -14.75
N SER A 31 21.37 3.16 -14.51
CA SER A 31 22.18 3.58 -13.35
C SER A 31 21.41 3.52 -12.03
N PHE A 32 20.07 3.48 -12.08
CA PHE A 32 19.20 3.23 -10.94
C PHE A 32 19.01 1.73 -10.64
N SER A 33 19.97 0.88 -11.01
CA SER A 33 20.10 -0.43 -10.37
C SER A 33 20.68 -0.24 -8.97
N LEU A 34 19.89 0.41 -8.11
CA LEU A 34 20.09 0.39 -6.68
C LEU A 34 19.94 -1.08 -6.27
N ASN A 35 21.07 -1.74 -6.06
CA ASN A 35 21.16 -2.89 -5.17
C ASN A 35 20.88 -2.38 -3.75
N SER A 36 19.63 -1.95 -3.52
CA SER A 36 19.07 -1.90 -2.19
C SER A 36 19.11 -3.36 -1.75
N GLU A 37 19.98 -3.65 -0.78
CA GLU A 37 19.83 -4.83 0.05
C GLU A 37 18.37 -4.81 0.49
N ALA A 38 17.58 -5.75 -0.03
CA ALA A 38 16.15 -5.73 0.19
C ALA A 38 15.96 -5.98 1.68
N SER A 39 15.47 -4.99 2.42
CA SER A 39 15.06 -5.19 3.81
C SER A 39 14.16 -6.43 3.86
N PRO A 40 14.26 -7.27 4.90
CA PRO A 40 13.38 -8.42 5.04
C PRO A 40 11.94 -8.00 4.77
N LYS A 41 11.30 -8.66 3.82
CA LYS A 41 9.96 -8.33 3.39
C LYS A 41 9.00 -8.94 4.39
N PHE A 42 8.20 -8.11 5.03
CA PHE A 42 7.15 -8.56 5.94
C PHE A 42 5.80 -8.51 5.23
N LEU A 43 5.02 -9.57 5.40
CA LEU A 43 3.63 -9.63 4.97
C LEU A 43 2.74 -9.66 6.22
N ILE A 44 1.84 -8.68 6.33
CA ILE A 44 0.89 -8.58 7.43
C ILE A 44 -0.50 -8.78 6.85
N PHE A 45 -1.19 -9.80 7.36
CA PHE A 45 -2.61 -10.00 7.08
C PHE A 45 -3.44 -9.46 8.24
N HIS A 46 -4.43 -8.64 7.90
CA HIS A 46 -5.48 -8.24 8.83
C HIS A 46 -6.79 -8.81 8.32
N LEU A 47 -7.48 -9.57 9.16
CA LEU A 47 -8.77 -10.16 8.85
C LEU A 47 -9.86 -9.31 9.52
N ASP A 48 -10.59 -8.53 8.73
CA ASP A 48 -11.63 -7.63 9.25
C ASP A 48 -12.83 -8.43 9.79
N ALA A 49 -13.37 -7.97 10.91
CA ALA A 49 -14.50 -8.58 11.61
C ALA A 49 -14.39 -10.08 11.91
N VAL A 50 -13.18 -10.65 11.97
CA VAL A 50 -12.97 -12.07 12.32
C VAL A 50 -12.84 -12.26 13.83
N SER A 51 -13.73 -13.09 14.38
CA SER A 51 -13.69 -13.56 15.76
C SER A 51 -12.48 -14.47 15.98
N SER A 52 -11.62 -14.11 16.94
CA SER A 52 -10.46 -14.94 17.31
C SER A 52 -10.91 -16.32 17.79
N ARG A 53 -12.02 -16.37 18.55
CA ARG A 53 -12.59 -17.62 19.06
C ARG A 53 -12.92 -18.57 17.93
N ASP A 54 -13.67 -18.11 16.93
CA ASP A 54 -14.15 -18.97 15.86
C ASP A 54 -13.01 -19.34 14.92
N PHE A 55 -12.09 -18.40 14.65
CA PHE A 55 -10.89 -18.67 13.85
C PHE A 55 -10.05 -19.80 14.44
N PHE A 56 -9.75 -19.76 15.74
CA PHE A 56 -8.95 -20.81 16.38
C PHE A 56 -9.73 -22.13 16.50
N GLN A 57 -11.05 -22.09 16.68
CA GLN A 57 -11.88 -23.28 16.66
C GLN A 57 -11.78 -24.00 15.30
N TYR A 58 -11.99 -23.29 14.19
CA TYR A 58 -11.85 -23.87 12.84
C TYR A 58 -10.44 -24.40 12.56
N MET A 59 -9.40 -23.76 13.11
CA MET A 59 -8.03 -24.26 12.99
C MET A 59 -7.80 -25.54 13.80
N GLU A 60 -8.44 -25.69 14.96
CA GLU A 60 -8.38 -26.89 15.81
C GLU A 60 -9.16 -28.05 15.19
N ASP A 61 -10.34 -27.78 14.62
CA ASP A 61 -11.20 -28.75 13.94
C ASP A 61 -10.62 -29.27 12.62
N GLY A 62 -9.59 -28.60 12.09
CA GLY A 62 -8.87 -29.01 10.89
C GLY A 62 -9.39 -28.38 9.59
N ASP A 63 -10.29 -27.40 9.68
CA ASP A 63 -10.87 -26.69 8.53
C ASP A 63 -9.87 -25.70 7.89
N LEU A 64 -8.84 -25.31 8.64
CA LEU A 64 -7.80 -24.36 8.19
C LEU A 64 -6.39 -25.01 8.15
N PRO A 65 -6.19 -26.11 7.43
CA PRO A 65 -4.96 -26.90 7.50
C PRO A 65 -3.73 -26.13 6.97
N ASN A 66 -3.92 -25.31 5.94
CA ASN A 66 -2.84 -24.51 5.35
C ASN A 66 -2.36 -23.42 6.31
N LEU A 67 -3.28 -22.74 6.99
CA LEU A 67 -2.91 -21.72 7.99
C LEU A 67 -2.21 -22.36 9.18
N LYS A 68 -2.73 -23.50 9.65
CA LYS A 68 -2.09 -24.27 10.73
C LYS A 68 -0.65 -24.64 10.38
N ALA A 69 -0.41 -25.15 9.17
CA ALA A 69 0.93 -25.51 8.69
C ALA A 69 1.88 -24.30 8.59
N VAL A 70 1.39 -23.16 8.09
CA VAL A 70 2.19 -21.91 7.98
C VAL A 70 2.65 -21.43 9.36
N PHE A 71 1.79 -21.50 10.37
CA PHE A 71 2.10 -20.97 11.71
C PHE A 71 2.66 -22.02 12.69
N GLU A 72 2.80 -23.29 12.30
CA GLU A 72 3.21 -24.39 13.18
C GLU A 72 4.57 -24.14 13.86
N LYS A 73 5.53 -23.58 13.12
CA LYS A 73 6.87 -23.25 13.61
C LYS A 73 6.99 -21.83 14.16
N GLY A 74 5.91 -21.06 14.11
CA GLY A 74 5.85 -19.67 14.52
C GLY A 74 5.37 -19.49 15.96
N HIS A 75 5.19 -18.22 16.32
CA HIS A 75 4.55 -17.84 17.58
C HIS A 75 3.07 -17.51 17.33
N ILE A 76 2.19 -18.10 18.11
CA ILE A 76 0.74 -17.85 18.04
C ILE A 76 0.32 -17.11 19.32
N ILE A 77 -0.16 -15.89 19.17
CA ILE A 77 -0.82 -15.13 20.23
C ILE A 77 -2.33 -15.23 19.99
N ARG A 78 -3.04 -15.94 20.87
CA ARG A 78 -4.48 -16.23 20.68
C ARG A 78 -5.40 -15.04 20.93
N TYR A 79 -4.99 -14.12 21.80
CA TYR A 79 -5.81 -12.99 22.21
C TYR A 79 -4.98 -11.71 22.19
N GLY A 80 -5.51 -10.70 21.53
CA GLY A 80 -5.00 -9.33 21.53
C GLY A 80 -6.15 -8.37 21.83
N LEU A 81 -5.82 -7.20 22.37
CA LEU A 81 -6.78 -6.12 22.56
C LEU A 81 -6.70 -5.19 21.35
N SER A 82 -7.86 -4.94 20.73
CA SER A 82 -7.98 -3.91 19.71
C SER A 82 -8.24 -2.54 20.36
N LEU A 83 -8.12 -1.49 19.56
CA LEU A 83 -8.50 -0.14 19.97
C LEU A 83 -10.00 -0.07 20.29
N PHE A 84 -10.37 0.80 21.23
CA PHE A 84 -11.76 1.11 21.53
C PHE A 84 -12.09 2.55 21.10
N PRO A 85 -13.13 2.79 20.29
CA PRO A 85 -14.04 1.81 19.70
C PRO A 85 -13.37 0.96 18.61
N GLY A 86 -13.78 -0.30 18.50
CA GLY A 86 -13.19 -1.30 17.58
C GLY A 86 -13.67 -1.22 16.14
N GLY A 87 -14.00 -0.02 15.65
CA GLY A 87 -14.49 0.18 14.28
C GLY A 87 -13.37 0.12 13.24
N THR A 88 -13.68 -0.35 12.03
CA THR A 88 -12.75 -0.39 10.88
C THR A 88 -12.12 1.00 10.63
N GLU A 89 -12.92 2.06 10.74
CA GLU A 89 -12.53 3.46 10.60
C GLU A 89 -11.57 3.96 11.69
N MET A 90 -11.50 3.24 12.82
CA MET A 90 -10.54 3.50 13.89
C MET A 90 -9.25 2.74 13.71
N ILE A 91 -9.37 1.45 13.37
CA ILE A 91 -8.27 0.50 13.35
C ILE A 91 -7.40 0.69 12.11
N TYR A 92 -7.98 0.78 10.91
CA TYR A 92 -7.22 0.77 9.65
C TYR A 92 -6.19 1.91 9.52
N PRO A 93 -6.55 3.18 9.81
CA PRO A 93 -5.59 4.28 9.73
C PRO A 93 -4.42 4.12 10.71
N ARG A 94 -4.65 3.44 11.84
CA ARG A 94 -3.72 3.35 12.97
C ARG A 94 -2.84 2.11 12.94
N LEU A 95 -3.35 1.00 12.41
CA LEU A 95 -2.67 -0.30 12.37
C LEU A 95 -1.30 -0.20 11.69
N LYS A 96 -1.22 0.56 10.60
CA LYS A 96 0.03 0.71 9.84
C LYS A 96 1.06 1.58 10.55
N GLU A 97 0.62 2.63 11.23
CA GLU A 97 1.51 3.58 11.91
C GLU A 97 1.84 3.13 13.34
N GLY A 98 1.14 2.12 13.86
CA GLY A 98 1.32 1.63 15.22
C GLY A 98 0.90 2.65 16.28
N ILE A 99 -0.03 3.55 15.94
CA ILE A 99 -0.48 4.63 16.83
C ILE A 99 -1.71 4.20 17.63
N ASP A 100 -1.87 4.78 18.81
CA ASP A 100 -3.00 4.52 19.70
C ASP A 100 -4.13 5.56 19.54
N ASN A 101 -5.09 5.52 20.46
CA ASN A 101 -6.23 6.44 20.48
C ASN A 101 -5.88 7.86 20.96
N SER A 102 -4.69 8.10 21.51
CA SER A 102 -4.25 9.45 21.88
C SER A 102 -3.93 10.30 20.66
N THR A 103 -3.78 9.66 19.49
CA THR A 103 -3.41 10.30 18.24
C THR A 103 -4.55 10.22 17.22
N GLY A 104 -4.87 11.35 16.59
CA GLY A 104 -5.84 11.46 15.49
C GLY A 104 -7.27 11.83 15.89
N ASP A 105 -8.07 12.23 14.90
CA ASP A 105 -9.40 12.86 15.10
C ASP A 105 -10.59 11.88 15.01
N SER A 106 -10.42 10.69 14.43
CA SER A 106 -11.55 9.79 14.11
C SER A 106 -12.07 9.10 15.38
N VAL A 107 -13.39 9.02 15.53
CA VAL A 107 -14.12 8.28 16.59
C VAL A 107 -15.34 7.52 16.04
N GLY A 108 -15.50 7.42 14.72
CA GLY A 108 -16.67 6.78 14.11
C GLY A 108 -16.87 7.13 12.63
N TRP A 109 -17.74 6.39 11.94
CA TRP A 109 -18.10 6.66 10.55
C TRP A 109 -18.61 8.09 10.35
N GLY A 110 -19.59 8.51 11.15
CA GLY A 110 -20.03 9.91 11.23
C GLY A 110 -20.15 10.32 12.69
N TYR A 111 -19.65 11.51 13.01
CA TYR A 111 -19.60 11.96 14.40
C TYR A 111 -19.67 13.49 14.50
N TYR A 112 -20.01 13.98 15.69
CA TYR A 112 -19.91 15.40 16.01
C TYR A 112 -18.58 15.67 16.70
N ASP A 113 -17.72 16.44 16.04
CA ASP A 113 -16.45 16.93 16.57
C ASP A 113 -16.76 18.11 17.50
N ARG A 114 -16.69 17.87 18.81
CA ARG A 114 -17.03 18.86 19.83
C ARG A 114 -16.02 20.00 19.90
N ASP A 115 -14.73 19.69 19.73
CA ASP A 115 -13.66 20.68 19.84
C ASP A 115 -13.70 21.67 18.66
N LYS A 116 -14.14 21.19 17.49
CA LYS A 116 -14.29 22.01 16.26
C LYS A 116 -15.76 22.37 15.96
N GLU A 117 -16.67 22.08 16.90
CA GLU A 117 -18.12 22.32 16.84
C GLU A 117 -18.78 21.96 15.50
N ARG A 118 -18.39 20.84 14.89
CA ARG A 118 -18.84 20.48 13.53
C ARG A 118 -19.23 19.01 13.39
N VAL A 119 -20.17 18.75 12.49
CA VAL A 119 -20.51 17.38 12.09
C VAL A 119 -19.50 16.89 11.04
N VAL A 120 -18.90 15.74 11.30
CA VAL A 120 -18.06 15.00 10.35
C VAL A 120 -18.91 13.93 9.68
N PRO A 121 -19.17 14.04 8.36
CA PRO A 121 -20.01 13.10 7.64
C PRO A 121 -19.26 11.82 7.25
N THR A 122 -20.01 10.74 7.06
CA THR A 122 -19.50 9.39 6.71
C THR A 122 -18.51 9.36 5.56
N TYR A 123 -18.79 10.08 4.48
CA TYR A 123 -17.92 10.08 3.30
C TYR A 123 -16.52 10.62 3.63
N LYS A 124 -16.41 11.57 4.56
CA LYS A 124 -15.12 12.17 4.93
C LYS A 124 -14.25 11.17 5.68
N THR A 125 -14.83 10.41 6.61
CA THR A 125 -14.17 9.30 7.29
C THR A 125 -13.77 8.19 6.32
N TRP A 126 -14.63 7.89 5.34
CA TRP A 126 -14.32 6.91 4.29
C TRP A 126 -13.09 7.33 3.46
N PHE A 127 -13.04 8.57 2.96
CA PHE A 127 -11.88 9.08 2.22
C PHE A 127 -10.62 9.15 3.09
N TYR A 128 -10.77 9.51 4.37
CA TYR A 128 -9.68 9.48 5.33
C TYR A 128 -9.09 8.07 5.42
N MET A 129 -9.91 7.05 5.69
CA MET A 129 -9.48 5.65 5.74
C MET A 129 -8.83 5.20 4.43
N PHE A 130 -9.48 5.48 3.29
CA PHE A 130 -8.97 5.08 1.97
C PHE A 130 -7.59 5.69 1.66
N SER A 131 -7.32 6.89 2.16
CA SER A 131 -6.01 7.53 1.97
C SER A 131 -4.87 6.81 2.70
N HIS A 132 -5.17 6.09 3.80
CA HIS A 132 -4.20 5.30 4.58
C HIS A 132 -3.92 3.92 3.98
N ILE A 133 -4.74 3.46 3.02
CA ILE A 133 -4.48 2.22 2.28
C ILE A 133 -3.16 2.37 1.50
N PRO A 134 -2.18 1.46 1.70
CA PRO A 134 -0.92 1.49 0.97
C PRO A 134 -1.15 1.54 -0.54
N ARG A 135 -0.37 2.33 -1.27
CA ARG A 135 -0.49 2.48 -2.72
C ARG A 135 -0.61 1.15 -3.47
N ARG A 136 0.17 0.13 -3.04
CA ARG A 136 0.18 -1.21 -3.63
C ARG A 136 -1.09 -2.03 -3.39
N ALA A 137 -1.87 -1.68 -2.36
CA ALA A 137 -3.09 -2.38 -1.98
C ALA A 137 -4.37 -1.63 -2.43
N ARG A 138 -4.26 -0.39 -2.91
CA ARG A 138 -5.44 0.40 -3.35
C ARG A 138 -6.19 -0.27 -4.49
N ASP A 139 -5.46 -0.88 -5.41
CA ASP A 139 -6.04 -1.58 -6.54
C ASP A 139 -6.67 -2.91 -6.14
N CYS A 140 -6.35 -3.45 -4.95
CA CYS A 140 -6.93 -4.72 -4.49
C CYS A 140 -8.45 -4.62 -4.25
N PHE A 141 -8.99 -3.41 -4.08
CA PHE A 141 -10.43 -3.21 -3.95
C PHE A 141 -11.20 -3.66 -5.20
N ILE A 142 -10.60 -3.62 -6.39
CA ILE A 142 -11.26 -4.06 -7.63
C ILE A 142 -11.62 -5.55 -7.58
N TYR A 143 -10.88 -6.37 -6.84
CA TYR A 143 -11.15 -7.79 -6.71
C TYR A 143 -12.32 -8.10 -5.77
N GLY A 144 -12.84 -7.10 -5.04
CA GLY A 144 -14.09 -7.22 -4.30
C GLY A 144 -15.34 -7.07 -5.18
N ILE A 145 -15.19 -6.76 -6.48
CA ILE A 145 -16.30 -6.67 -7.42
C ILE A 145 -16.73 -8.10 -7.81
N PRO A 146 -18.03 -8.46 -7.68
CA PRO A 146 -18.51 -9.79 -8.06
C PRO A 146 -18.07 -10.20 -9.47
N GLY A 147 -17.41 -11.34 -9.58
CA GLY A 147 -16.87 -11.89 -10.83
C GLY A 147 -15.38 -11.59 -11.06
N LEU A 148 -14.74 -10.77 -10.23
CA LEU A 148 -13.29 -10.53 -10.25
C LEU A 148 -12.53 -11.26 -9.14
N ASP A 149 -13.26 -11.90 -8.24
CA ASP A 149 -12.78 -12.78 -7.17
C ASP A 149 -11.76 -13.85 -7.62
N PRO A 150 -11.90 -14.49 -8.80
CA PRO A 150 -10.88 -15.43 -9.30
C PRO A 150 -9.49 -14.82 -9.51
N PHE A 151 -9.38 -13.49 -9.59
CA PHE A 151 -8.11 -12.78 -9.80
C PHE A 151 -7.46 -12.30 -8.49
N MET A 152 -8.06 -12.59 -7.32
CA MET A 152 -7.50 -12.23 -6.01
C MET A 152 -6.11 -12.82 -5.72
N PHE A 153 -5.66 -13.83 -6.48
CA PHE A 153 -4.31 -14.38 -6.35
C PHE A 153 -3.23 -13.49 -6.98
N LEU A 154 -3.57 -12.61 -7.94
CA LEU A 154 -2.58 -11.81 -8.68
C LEU A 154 -1.75 -10.90 -7.76
N PRO A 155 -2.31 -10.22 -6.75
CA PRO A 155 -1.51 -9.47 -5.77
C PRO A 155 -0.52 -10.36 -5.00
N LEU A 156 -0.85 -11.63 -4.75
CA LEU A 156 0.00 -12.57 -4.00
C LEU A 156 1.24 -12.98 -4.79
N LEU A 157 1.24 -12.87 -6.12
CA LEU A 157 2.42 -13.12 -6.96
C LEU A 157 3.58 -12.14 -6.68
N ASN A 158 3.30 -11.02 -6.01
CA ASN A 158 4.32 -10.05 -5.62
C ASN A 158 4.92 -10.30 -4.23
N VAL A 159 4.42 -11.32 -3.52
CA VAL A 159 5.01 -11.76 -2.26
C VAL A 159 6.28 -12.55 -2.61
N PRO A 160 7.46 -12.16 -2.09
CA PRO A 160 8.70 -12.93 -2.28
C PRO A 160 8.55 -14.35 -1.73
N GLU A 161 9.26 -15.31 -2.34
CA GLU A 161 9.48 -16.63 -1.75
C GLU A 161 10.30 -16.56 -0.46
#